data_AF-A0A350QN22-F1
#
_entry.id   AF-A0A350QN22-F1
#
_cell.length_a   1.000
_cell.length_b   1.000
_cell.length_c   1.000
_cell.angle_alpha   90.00
_cell.angle_beta   90.00
_cell.angle_gamma   90.00
#
_symmetry.space_group_name_H-M   'P 1'
#
loop_
_entity.id
_entity.type
_entity.pdbx_description
1 polymer ?
#
loop_
_entity_poly.entity_id
_entity_poly.type
_entity_poly.pdbx_seq_one_letter_code
_entity_poly.pdbx_strand_id
1 'polypeptide(L)' 'MTPGILAIDLDGTLLNGSGALDPETRPLLDGIRRRGCEIVVSTGRTHSES' A
#
# COMPACT_ATOMS: atom_id res chain seq x y z
N MET A 1 -10.75 12.43 -11.97
CA MET A 1 -9.72 11.54 -12.55
C MET A 1 -9.16 10.69 -11.43
N THR A 2 -8.99 9.39 -11.64
CA THR A 2 -8.24 8.53 -10.71
C THR A 2 -6.75 8.71 -11.00
N PRO A 3 -5.88 8.89 -9.99
CA PRO A 3 -4.43 8.91 -10.21
C PRO A 3 -3.96 7.62 -10.90
N GLY A 4 -3.02 7.72 -11.84
CA GLY A 4 -2.43 6.55 -12.48
C GLY A 4 -1.57 5.71 -11.53
N ILE A 5 -0.96 6.35 -10.53
CA ILE A 5 -0.09 5.73 -9.53
C ILE A 5 -0.41 6.29 -8.14
N LEU A 6 -0.43 5.40 -7.15
CA LEU A 6 -0.42 5.67 -5.72
C LEU A 6 0.88 5.12 -5.11
N ALA A 7 1.84 6.01 -4.83
CA ALA A 7 3.02 5.67 -4.06
C ALA A 7 2.72 5.84 -2.56
N ILE A 8 2.95 4.81 -1.75
CA ILE A 8 2.60 4.81 -0.33
C ILE A 8 3.77 4.33 0.54
N ASP A 9 4.03 5.05 1.62
CA ASP A 9 4.98 4.64 2.65
C ASP A 9 4.44 3.46 3.48
N LEU A 10 5.34 2.67 4.10
CA LEU A 10 4.96 1.55 4.94
C LEU A 10 4.71 1.98 6.40
N ASP A 11 5.77 2.34 7.10
CA ASP A 11 5.77 2.48 8.55
C ASP A 11 5.07 3.75 9.02
N GLY A 12 4.00 3.59 9.80
CA GLY A 12 3.21 4.75 10.25
C GLY A 12 2.31 5.34 9.15
N THR A 13 2.25 4.70 7.98
CA THR A 13 1.36 5.09 6.87
C THR A 13 0.47 3.92 6.45
N LEU A 14 1.01 2.91 5.76
CA LEU A 14 0.24 1.74 5.31
C LEU A 14 0.07 0.70 6.43
N LEU A 15 1.10 0.51 7.24
CA LEU A 15 1.07 -0.40 8.38
C LEU A 15 0.57 0.33 9.63
N ASN A 16 -0.26 -0.36 10.40
CA ASN A 16 -0.74 0.11 11.70
C ASN A 16 0.38 0.04 12.77
N GLY A 17 0.05 0.42 14.01
CA GLY A 17 1.02 0.47 15.12
C GLY A 17 1.66 -0.87 15.50
N SER A 18 1.13 -2.02 15.05
CA SER A 18 1.75 -3.34 15.24
C SER A 18 2.59 -3.79 14.05
N GLY A 19 2.74 -2.94 13.02
CA GLY A 19 3.48 -3.29 11.80
C GLY A 19 2.71 -4.20 10.85
N ALA A 20 1.38 -4.28 10.99
CA ALA A 20 0.50 -5.09 10.15
C ALA A 20 -0.44 -4.22 9.32
N LEU A 21 -1.08 -4.81 8.31
CA LEU A 21 -2.23 -4.17 7.65
C LEU A 21 -3.47 -4.33 8.52
N ASP A 22 -4.31 -3.30 8.57
CA ASP A 22 -5.67 -3.48 9.06
C ASP A 22 -6.47 -4.36 8.08
N PRO A 23 -7.45 -5.16 8.55
CA PRO A 23 -8.20 -6.09 7.71
C PRO A 23 -8.86 -5.45 6.48
N GLU A 24 -9.31 -4.21 6.63
CA GLU A 24 -9.99 -3.44 5.58
C GLU A 24 -9.05 -2.87 4.52
N THR A 25 -7.74 -2.76 4.83
CA THR A 25 -6.78 -2.10 3.95
C THR A 25 -6.57 -2.89 2.66
N ARG A 26 -6.49 -4.23 2.73
CA ARG A 26 -6.23 -5.05 1.54
C ARG A 26 -7.38 -5.01 0.52
N PRO A 27 -8.67 -5.20 0.90
CA PRO A 27 -9.80 -5.02 -0.03
C PRO A 27 -9.87 -3.63 -0.66
N LEU A 28 -9.50 -2.59 0.10
CA LEU A 28 -9.46 -1.21 -0.39
C LEU A 28 -8.38 -1.01 -1.46
N LEU A 29 -7.16 -1.48 -1.22
CA LEU A 29 -6.07 -1.44 -2.19
C LEU A 29 -6.44 -2.22 -3.47
N ASP A 30 -7.08 -3.38 -3.34
CA ASP A 30 -7.58 -4.13 -4.50
C ASP A 30 -8.63 -3.34 -5.29
N GLY A 31 -9.51 -2.61 -4.59
CA GLY A 31 -10.48 -1.70 -5.21
C GLY A 31 -9.83 -0.56 -5.99
N ILE A 32 -8.74 0.01 -5.47
CA ILE A 32 -7.95 1.05 -6.12
C ILE A 32 -7.26 0.48 -7.38
N ARG A 33 -6.65 -0.70 -7.27
CA ARG A 33 -6.03 -1.40 -8.42
C ARG A 33 -7.03 -1.69 -9.54
N ARG A 34 -8.23 -2.16 -9.19
CA ARG A 34 -9.31 -2.41 -10.16
C ARG A 34 -9.76 -1.15 -10.90
N ARG A 35 -9.53 0.04 -10.35
CA ARG A 35 -9.82 1.34 -10.99
C ARG A 35 -8.69 1.86 -11.87
N GLY A 36 -7.67 1.04 -12.13
CA GLY A 36 -6.55 1.37 -13.01
C GLY A 36 -5.45 2.21 -12.33
N CYS A 37 -5.41 2.23 -11.00
CA CYS A 37 -4.35 2.90 -10.24
C CYS A 37 -3.30 1.87 -9.81
N GLU A 38 -2.08 2.03 -10.28
CA GLU A 38 -0.94 1.23 -9.82
C GLU A 38 -0.61 1.60 -8.37
N ILE A 39 -0.33 0.60 -7.53
CA ILE A 39 0.05 0.82 -6.14
C ILE A 39 1.50 0.42 -5.97
N VAL A 40 2.33 1.37 -5.55
CA VAL A 40 3.76 1.20 -5.35
C VAL A 40 4.11 1.48 -3.90
N VAL A 41 4.88 0.59 -3.29
CA VAL A 41 5.44 0.83 -1.95
C VAL A 41 6.69 1.70 -2.08
N SER A 42 6.70 2.84 -1.40
CA SER A 42 7.82 3.77 -1.34
C SER A 42 8.34 3.83 0.09
N THR A 43 9.33 3.02 0.42
CA THR A 43 9.81 2.84 1.80
C THR A 43 11.33 2.92 1.89
N GLY A 44 11.83 3.28 3.08
CA GLY A 44 13.24 3.15 3.44
C GLY A 44 13.67 1.72 3.80
N ARG A 45 12.72 0.78 3.96
CA ARG A 45 13.06 -0.63 4.19
C ARG A 45 13.72 -1.24 2.97
N THR A 46 14.75 -2.07 3.19
CA THR A 46 15.33 -2.90 2.13
C THR A 46 14.34 -3.99 1.74
N HIS A 47 14.26 -4.29 0.44
CA HIS A 47 13.51 -5.44 -0.02
C HIS A 47 14.21 -6.73 0.41
N SER A 48 13.47 -7.62 1.07
CA SER A 48 13.92 -8.97 1.41
C SER A 48 12.89 -9.97 0.91
N GLU A 49 13.33 -10.99 0.20
CA GLU A 49 12.48 -12.13 -0.14
C GLU A 49 12.43 -13.11 1.03
N SER A 50 11.29 -13.76 1.24
CA SER A 50 11.10 -14.88 2.19
C SER A 50 10.92 -16.17 1.42
#